data_AF-A0AAX2LLY7-F1
#
_entry.id   AF-A0AAX2LLY7-F1
#
_cell.length_a   1.000
_cell.length_b   1.000
_cell.length_c   1.000
_cell.angle_alpha   90.00
_cell.angle_beta   90.00
_cell.angle_gamma   90.00
#
_symmetry.space_group_name_H-M   'P 1'
#
loop_
_entity.id
_entity.type
_entity.pdbx_description
1 polymer ?
#
loop_
_entity_poly.entity_id
_entity_poly.type
_entity_poly.pdbx_seq_one_letter_code
_entity_poly.pdbx_strand_id
1 'polypeptide(L)'
;MKVIKLTLSVLLIFLLAACGRVQPVLNVENTPVAYNLQSDQIKLAITQAALQRGWVIQEIEPGLLDAKISVRNHFAEIHIPYNEKYYSILYVRSENLKADDGSIHRNYNRWVNNLNVDIKKQLAQAAAAQ
;
A
#
# COMPACT_ATOMS: atom_id res chain seq x y z
N MET A 1 -18.32 -44.49 10.92
CA MET A 1 -17.88 -43.36 11.78
C MET A 1 -16.57 -42.67 11.36
N LYS A 2 -15.64 -43.32 10.61
CA LYS A 2 -14.41 -42.66 10.12
C LYS A 2 -14.63 -41.69 8.94
N VAL A 3 -15.56 -42.00 8.04
CA VAL A 3 -15.92 -41.15 6.87
C VAL A 3 -16.63 -39.85 7.25
N ILE A 4 -17.48 -39.86 8.28
CA ILE A 4 -18.15 -38.64 8.80
C ILE A 4 -17.15 -37.65 9.44
N LYS A 5 -16.09 -38.18 10.07
CA LYS A 5 -15.01 -37.34 10.63
C LYS A 5 -14.15 -36.70 9.54
N LEU A 6 -13.94 -37.39 8.40
CA LEU A 6 -13.17 -36.86 7.28
C LEU A 6 -13.92 -35.77 6.49
N THR A 7 -15.24 -35.89 6.35
CA THR A 7 -16.05 -34.87 5.65
C THR A 7 -16.16 -33.55 6.42
N LEU A 8 -16.16 -33.60 7.76
CA LEU A 8 -16.18 -32.39 8.59
C LEU A 8 -14.89 -31.56 8.47
N SER A 9 -13.74 -32.22 8.31
CA SER A 9 -12.44 -31.55 8.20
C SER A 9 -12.23 -30.82 6.87
N VAL A 10 -12.83 -31.30 5.77
CA VAL A 10 -12.75 -30.63 4.47
C VAL A 10 -13.61 -29.37 4.43
N LEU A 11 -14.80 -29.40 5.06
CA LEU A 11 -15.72 -28.25 5.10
C LEU A 11 -15.13 -27.06 5.88
N LEU A 12 -14.33 -27.32 6.92
CA LEU A 12 -13.69 -26.29 7.74
C LEU A 12 -12.60 -25.50 6.99
N ILE A 13 -11.90 -26.14 6.04
CA ILE A 13 -10.83 -25.51 5.24
C ILE A 13 -11.42 -24.55 4.18
N PHE A 14 -12.60 -24.85 3.62
CA PHE A 14 -13.27 -23.98 2.65
C PHE A 14 -13.83 -22.69 3.27
N LEU A 15 -14.24 -22.73 4.55
CA LEU A 15 -14.78 -21.56 5.25
C LEU A 15 -13.71 -20.48 5.54
N LEU A 16 -12.44 -20.87 5.73
CA LEU A 16 -11.35 -19.93 6.02
C LEU A 16 -10.89 -19.11 4.80
N ALA A 17 -11.20 -19.56 3.57
CA ALA A 17 -10.80 -18.85 2.35
C ALA A 17 -11.70 -17.65 2.02
N ALA A 18 -12.90 -17.56 2.59
CA ALA A 18 -13.90 -16.55 2.24
C ALA A 18 -13.68 -15.20 2.96
N CYS A 19 -13.23 -15.22 4.22
CA CYS A 19 -13.12 -14.00 5.05
C CYS A 19 -11.94 -13.07 4.67
N GLY A 20 -11.02 -13.49 3.79
CA GLY A 20 -9.80 -12.72 3.51
C GLY A 20 -9.87 -11.80 2.29
N ARG A 21 -10.95 -11.83 1.50
CA ARG A 21 -10.93 -11.20 0.16
C ARG A 21 -11.12 -9.68 0.21
N VAL A 22 -12.05 -9.21 1.03
CA VAL A 22 -12.38 -7.79 1.24
C VAL A 22 -12.00 -7.45 2.67
N GLN A 23 -11.36 -6.30 2.85
CA GLN A 23 -10.76 -5.84 4.12
C GLN A 23 -10.99 -4.33 4.25
N PRO A 24 -10.93 -3.74 5.45
CA PRO A 24 -10.89 -2.29 5.59
C PRO A 24 -9.79 -1.67 4.72
N VAL A 25 -10.07 -0.51 4.12
CA VAL A 25 -9.08 0.25 3.35
C VAL A 25 -7.89 0.59 4.24
N LEU A 26 -6.69 0.23 3.80
CA LEU A 26 -5.47 0.61 4.47
C LEU A 26 -5.03 2.01 4.05
N ASN A 27 -5.05 2.94 4.99
CA ASN A 27 -4.28 4.17 4.95
C ASN A 27 -3.04 4.01 5.85
N VAL A 28 -1.89 4.47 5.36
CA VAL A 28 -0.69 4.62 6.19
C VAL A 28 -0.63 6.09 6.58
N GLU A 29 -0.77 6.40 7.86
CA GLU A 29 -0.86 7.79 8.31
C GLU A 29 0.36 8.18 9.15
N ASN A 30 0.90 9.36 8.86
CA ASN A 30 1.91 10.04 9.67
C ASN A 30 3.10 9.14 10.05
N THR A 31 3.60 8.36 9.09
CA THR A 31 4.79 7.54 9.31
C THR A 31 6.00 8.46 9.50
N PRO A 32 6.72 8.36 10.63
CA PRO A 32 7.83 9.26 10.92
C PRO A 32 9.01 9.02 9.96
N VAL A 33 9.60 10.11 9.50
CA VAL A 33 10.89 10.11 8.82
C VAL A 33 11.97 10.23 9.90
N ALA A 34 12.58 9.11 10.27
CA ALA A 34 13.53 9.02 11.39
C ALA A 34 14.97 9.49 11.04
N TYR A 35 15.14 10.15 9.90
CA TYR A 35 16.44 10.53 9.34
C TYR A 35 16.45 12.03 9.06
N ASN A 36 17.62 12.67 9.15
CA ASN A 36 17.79 14.07 8.81
C ASN A 36 17.90 14.24 7.27
N LEU A 37 16.78 14.05 6.58
CA LEU A 37 16.67 14.16 5.13
C LEU A 37 15.94 15.45 4.77
N GLN A 38 16.43 16.13 3.73
CA GLN A 38 15.71 17.26 3.14
C GLN A 38 14.47 16.77 2.40
N SER A 39 13.47 17.64 2.26
CA SER A 39 12.21 17.33 1.57
C SER A 39 12.42 16.72 0.17
N ASP A 40 13.37 17.22 -0.63
CA ASP A 40 13.67 16.67 -1.96
C ASP A 40 14.27 15.26 -1.92
N GLN A 41 15.06 14.92 -0.90
CA GLN A 41 15.59 13.56 -0.72
C GLN A 41 14.48 12.58 -0.35
N ILE A 42 13.51 13.03 0.45
CA ILE A 42 12.32 12.25 0.82
C ILE A 42 11.44 12.03 -0.40
N LYS A 43 11.16 13.09 -1.18
CA LYS A 43 10.44 13.01 -2.45
C LYS A 43 11.08 11.99 -3.38
N LEU A 44 12.41 12.06 -3.55
CA LEU A 44 13.16 11.14 -4.39
C LEU A 44 13.04 9.69 -3.91
N ALA A 45 13.20 9.45 -2.60
CA ALA A 45 13.06 8.12 -2.01
C ALA A 45 11.65 7.53 -2.23
N ILE A 46 10.61 8.34 -2.02
CA ILE A 46 9.21 7.93 -2.28
C ILE A 46 9.00 7.61 -3.76
N THR A 47 9.50 8.47 -4.64
CA THR A 47 9.40 8.31 -6.09
C THR A 47 10.08 7.03 -6.55
N GLN A 48 11.29 6.74 -6.07
CA GLN A 48 12.01 5.52 -6.41
C GLN A 48 11.28 4.25 -5.94
N ALA A 49 10.74 4.25 -4.71
CA ALA A 49 9.96 3.13 -4.19
C ALA A 49 8.67 2.90 -5.01
N ALA A 50 7.97 3.99 -5.38
CA ALA A 50 6.76 3.94 -6.20
C ALA A 50 7.05 3.33 -7.58
N LEU A 51 8.06 3.85 -8.28
CA LEU A 51 8.44 3.37 -9.62
C LEU A 51 8.86 1.89 -9.61
N GLN A 52 9.64 1.45 -8.61
CA GLN A 52 10.04 0.05 -8.45
C GLN A 52 8.85 -0.91 -8.29
N ARG A 53 7.73 -0.41 -7.75
CA ARG A 53 6.49 -1.17 -7.56
C ARG A 53 5.49 -1.01 -8.71
N GLY A 54 5.86 -0.28 -9.76
CA GLY A 54 5.00 -0.05 -10.94
C GLY A 54 3.92 1.01 -10.73
N TRP A 55 4.04 1.83 -9.69
CA TRP A 55 3.22 3.04 -9.57
C TRP A 55 3.77 4.11 -10.51
N VAL A 56 2.88 4.75 -11.26
CA VAL A 56 3.15 6.01 -11.94
C VAL A 56 2.90 7.12 -10.94
N ILE A 57 3.90 7.96 -10.68
CA ILE A 57 3.87 8.98 -9.63
C ILE A 57 4.23 10.34 -10.19
N GLN A 58 3.57 11.38 -9.69
CA GLN A 58 3.83 12.77 -10.05
C GLN A 58 3.61 13.68 -8.84
N GLU A 59 4.35 14.79 -8.78
CA GLU A 59 4.10 15.86 -7.81
C GLU A 59 2.98 16.75 -8.33
N ILE A 60 1.92 16.90 -7.53
CA ILE A 60 0.77 17.75 -7.88
C ILE A 60 0.84 19.11 -7.19
N GLU A 61 1.50 19.18 -6.03
CA GLU A 61 1.90 20.40 -5.34
C GLU A 61 3.07 20.10 -4.39
N PRO A 62 3.84 21.11 -3.94
CA PRO A 62 4.95 20.89 -3.02
C PRO A 62 4.53 20.10 -1.77
N GLY A 63 5.17 18.95 -1.54
CA GLY A 63 4.85 18.09 -0.39
C GLY A 63 3.68 17.13 -0.61
N LEU A 64 3.13 17.02 -1.84
CA LEU A 64 2.05 16.09 -2.17
C LEU A 64 2.29 15.40 -3.51
N LEU A 65 2.41 14.08 -3.46
CA LEU A 65 2.52 13.22 -4.65
C LEU A 65 1.19 12.51 -4.91
N ASP A 66 0.80 12.46 -6.17
CA ASP A 66 -0.26 11.58 -6.69
C ASP A 66 0.40 10.33 -7.28
N ALA A 67 -0.07 9.14 -6.90
CA ALA A 67 0.43 7.88 -7.43
C ALA A 67 -0.69 6.94 -7.87
N LYS A 68 -0.53 6.36 -9.04
CA LYS A 68 -1.51 5.50 -9.72
C LYS A 68 -0.89 4.17 -10.09
N ILE A 69 -1.62 3.08 -9.90
CA ILE A 69 -1.21 1.74 -10.33
C ILE A 69 -2.34 1.05 -11.09
N SER A 70 -1.97 0.37 -12.18
CA SER A 70 -2.84 -0.49 -12.95
C SER A 70 -2.25 -1.89 -13.05
N VAL A 71 -2.96 -2.91 -12.56
CA VAL A 71 -2.53 -4.32 -12.63
C VAL A 71 -3.65 -5.15 -13.23
N ARG A 72 -3.43 -5.65 -14.44
CA ARG A 72 -4.48 -6.33 -15.24
C ARG A 72 -5.67 -5.39 -15.41
N ASN A 73 -6.83 -5.72 -14.84
CA ASN A 73 -8.03 -4.90 -14.85
C ASN A 73 -8.26 -4.12 -13.54
N HIS A 74 -7.33 -4.14 -12.58
CA HIS A 74 -7.49 -3.44 -11.30
C HIS A 74 -6.72 -2.13 -11.31
N PHE A 75 -7.31 -1.07 -10.78
CA PHE A 75 -6.72 0.27 -10.71
C PHE A 75 -6.82 0.84 -9.29
N ALA A 76 -5.80 1.55 -8.82
CA ALA A 76 -5.84 2.33 -7.59
C ALA A 76 -5.09 3.67 -7.74
N GLU A 77 -5.60 4.69 -7.07
CA GLU A 77 -5.02 6.03 -6.94
C GLU A 77 -4.87 6.36 -5.46
N ILE A 78 -3.71 6.91 -5.10
CA ILE A 78 -3.34 7.29 -3.74
C ILE A 78 -2.68 8.66 -3.73
N HIS A 79 -2.84 9.38 -2.62
CA HIS A 79 -2.08 10.57 -2.31
C HIS A 79 -1.01 10.25 -1.27
N ILE A 80 0.17 10.83 -1.46
CA ILE A 80 1.32 10.68 -0.57
C ILE A 80 1.76 12.07 -0.12
N PRO A 81 1.11 12.66 0.90
CA PRO A 81 1.62 13.88 1.51
C PRO A 81 2.89 13.54 2.29
N TYR A 82 3.89 14.41 2.21
CA TYR A 82 5.18 14.21 2.86
C TYR A 82 5.84 15.53 3.25
N ASN A 83 6.73 15.45 4.24
CA ASN A 83 7.66 16.49 4.63
C ASN A 83 8.85 15.85 5.36
N GLU A 84 9.74 16.68 5.91
CA GLU A 84 10.94 16.25 6.64
C GLU A 84 10.66 15.40 7.88
N LYS A 85 9.45 15.46 8.43
CA LYS A 85 9.06 14.77 9.66
C LYS A 85 8.24 13.51 9.40
N TYR A 86 7.41 13.50 8.37
CA TYR A 86 6.49 12.38 8.13
C TYR A 86 6.09 12.23 6.66
N TYR A 87 5.54 11.06 6.31
CA TYR A 87 4.76 10.84 5.10
C TYR A 87 3.52 9.98 5.38
N SER A 88 2.54 10.02 4.50
CA SER A 88 1.35 9.16 4.53
C SER A 88 1.11 8.49 3.17
N ILE A 89 0.28 7.45 3.12
CA ILE A 89 -0.24 6.84 1.89
C ILE A 89 -1.75 6.74 2.06
N LEU A 90 -2.47 7.60 1.35
CA LEU A 90 -3.90 7.83 1.54
C LEU A 90 -4.67 7.38 0.31
N TYR A 91 -5.69 6.55 0.51
CA TYR A 91 -6.59 6.12 -0.54
C TYR A 91 -7.35 7.30 -1.17
N VAL A 92 -7.40 7.36 -2.50
CA VAL A 92 -8.23 8.33 -3.23
C VAL A 92 -9.39 7.63 -3.92
N ARG A 93 -9.10 6.71 -4.84
CA ARG A 93 -10.12 5.93 -5.57
C ARG A 93 -9.55 4.64 -6.12
N SER A 94 -10.44 3.74 -6.56
CA SER A 94 -10.05 2.50 -7.22
C SER A 94 -11.12 2.01 -8.18
N GLU A 95 -10.71 1.13 -9.10
CA GLU A 95 -11.61 0.43 -10.02
C GLU A 95 -11.32 -1.08 -9.94
N ASN A 96 -12.38 -1.89 -10.03
CA ASN A 96 -12.34 -3.35 -9.92
C ASN A 96 -11.72 -3.89 -8.62
N LEU A 97 -11.63 -3.07 -7.57
CA LEU A 97 -11.16 -3.47 -6.24
C LEU A 97 -12.26 -3.61 -5.20
N LYS A 98 -13.54 -3.62 -5.60
CA LYS A 98 -14.68 -3.77 -4.68
C LYS A 98 -14.65 -2.74 -3.53
N ALA A 99 -14.23 -1.51 -3.84
CA ALA A 99 -14.26 -0.44 -2.87
C ALA A 99 -15.71 -0.09 -2.55
N ASP A 100 -16.12 -0.30 -1.31
CA ASP A 100 -17.46 -0.04 -0.82
C ASP A 100 -17.43 0.08 0.71
N ASP A 101 -18.14 1.07 1.26
CA ASP A 101 -18.28 1.33 2.70
C ASP A 101 -16.97 1.15 3.52
N GLY A 102 -15.90 1.84 3.12
CA GLY A 102 -14.59 1.79 3.80
C GLY A 102 -13.84 0.45 3.68
N SER A 103 -14.33 -0.48 2.87
CA SER A 103 -13.72 -1.77 2.59
C SER A 103 -13.23 -1.87 1.15
N ILE A 104 -12.25 -2.73 0.89
CA ILE A 104 -11.60 -2.91 -0.40
C ILE A 104 -10.97 -4.31 -0.53
N HIS A 105 -10.76 -4.75 -1.76
CA HIS A 105 -10.09 -6.01 -2.03
C HIS A 105 -8.65 -6.01 -1.50
N ARG A 106 -8.25 -7.07 -0.79
CA ARG A 106 -6.94 -7.23 -0.11
C ARG A 106 -5.69 -6.89 -0.94
N ASN A 107 -5.78 -6.97 -2.27
CA ASN A 107 -4.66 -6.64 -3.16
C ASN A 107 -4.28 -5.16 -3.05
N TYR A 108 -5.24 -4.27 -2.85
CA TYR A 108 -4.96 -2.86 -2.60
C TYR A 108 -4.09 -2.69 -1.35
N ASN A 109 -4.52 -3.27 -0.21
CA ASN A 109 -3.77 -3.22 1.04
C ASN A 109 -2.37 -3.83 0.89
N ARG A 110 -2.23 -4.88 0.08
CA ARG A 110 -0.92 -5.45 -0.25
C ARG A 110 -0.03 -4.46 -1.02
N TRP A 111 -0.57 -3.76 -2.01
CA TRP A 111 0.20 -2.76 -2.77
C TRP A 111 0.64 -1.60 -1.89
N VAL A 112 -0.26 -1.07 -1.04
CA VAL A 112 0.06 -0.02 -0.07
C VAL A 112 1.12 -0.46 0.92
N ASN A 113 0.99 -1.66 1.50
CA ASN A 113 1.99 -2.19 2.44
C ASN A 113 3.36 -2.37 1.78
N ASN A 114 3.40 -2.93 0.57
CA ASN A 114 4.64 -3.10 -0.17
C ASN A 114 5.31 -1.76 -0.50
N LEU A 115 4.53 -0.76 -0.90
CA LEU A 115 5.03 0.59 -1.13
C LEU A 115 5.60 1.19 0.15
N ASN A 116 4.88 1.08 1.27
CA ASN A 116 5.33 1.58 2.57
C ASN A 116 6.67 0.97 3.02
N VAL A 117 6.83 -0.35 2.86
CA VAL A 117 8.08 -1.05 3.18
C VAL A 117 9.23 -0.54 2.32
N ASP A 118 9.00 -0.36 1.02
CA ASP A 118 10.05 0.10 0.11
C ASP A 118 10.39 1.58 0.31
N ILE A 119 9.42 2.44 0.65
CA ILE A 119 9.70 3.83 1.03
C ILE A 119 10.65 3.86 2.23
N LYS A 120 10.37 3.08 3.28
CA LYS A 120 11.27 2.99 4.46
C LYS A 120 12.68 2.53 4.07
N LYS A 121 12.77 1.56 3.16
CA LYS A 121 14.06 1.09 2.63
C LYS A 121 14.80 2.19 1.87
N GLN A 122 14.11 2.93 0.99
CA GLN A 122 14.72 4.02 0.22
C GLN A 122 15.14 5.19 1.11
N LEU A 123 14.36 5.53 2.14
CA LEU A 123 14.73 6.55 3.13
C LEU A 123 16.01 6.15 3.88
N ALA A 124 16.11 4.89 4.32
CA ALA A 124 17.32 4.39 4.97
C ALA A 124 18.55 4.41 4.04
N GLN A 125 18.37 4.09 2.76
CA GLN A 125 19.43 4.15 1.76
C GLN A 125 19.88 5.59 1.49
N ALA A 126 18.93 6.52 1.34
CA ALA A 126 19.23 7.94 1.16
C ALA A 126 20.00 8.52 2.36
N ALA A 127 19.62 8.16 3.58
CA ALA A 127 20.32 8.58 4.79
C ALA A 127 21.75 8.01 4.89
N ALA A 128 21.98 6.79 4.42
CA ALA A 128 23.31 6.16 4.42
C ALA A 128 24.25 6.70 3.33
N ALA A 129 23.71 7.40 2.32
CA ALA A 129 24.46 7.99 1.21
C ALA A 129 24.80 9.48 1.43
N GLN A 130 24.35 10.07 2.54
CA GLN A 130 24.77 11.39 2.99
C GLN A 130 26.20 11.35 3.53
#